data_AF-A0A4V4HBB8-F1
#
_entry.id   AF-A0A4V4HBB8-F1
#
_cell.length_a   1.000
_cell.length_b   1.000
_cell.length_c   1.000
_cell.angle_alpha   90.00
_cell.angle_beta   90.00
_cell.angle_gamma   90.00
#
_symmetry.space_group_name_H-M   'P 1'
#
loop_
_entity.id
_entity.type
_entity.pdbx_description
1 polymer ?
#
loop_
_entity_poly.entity_id
_entity_poly.type
_entity_poly.pdbx_seq_one_letter_code
_entity_poly.pdbx_strand_id
1 'polypeptide(L)'
;RCFPHIVNLSCKAVIDAVTNIDYAADDSEEFDPDISGHDVIASIRALVRGIRSSSLRRQLFSEILENLGQKDLQLLRDVTTRWSSTFLMIDRAIILREAIERFLASQRFQELEKYRLEDSDWDTLDLYRRVLEVPHAFQQKLSAEKTPTLSGAIPSFEAIIARWKTLQSEIPVMRRVIQAGIDKLESYTERLQFDTVPAYTLAMCK
;
A
#
# COMPACT_ATOMS: atom_id res chain seq x y z
N ARG A 1 10.00 -0.12 -20.97
CA ARG A 1 9.92 -0.25 -19.49
C ARG A 1 9.43 -1.68 -19.19
N CYS A 2 9.81 -2.29 -18.07
CA CYS A 2 9.36 -3.66 -17.75
C CYS A 2 7.98 -3.66 -17.06
N PHE A 3 7.24 -4.76 -17.17
CA PHE A 3 5.89 -4.90 -16.58
C PHE A 3 5.84 -4.53 -15.09
N PRO A 4 6.71 -5.05 -14.20
CA PRO A 4 6.66 -4.73 -12.76
C PRO A 4 6.86 -3.25 -12.46
N HIS A 5 7.65 -2.56 -13.28
CA HIS A 5 7.89 -1.13 -13.11
C HIS A 5 6.64 -0.30 -13.41
N ILE A 6 5.82 -0.71 -14.38
CA ILE A 6 4.59 0.01 -14.73
C ILE A 6 3.52 -0.15 -13.66
N VAL A 7 3.32 -1.37 -13.16
CA VAL A 7 2.35 -1.56 -12.07
C VAL A 7 2.81 -0.85 -10.79
N ASN A 8 4.12 -0.82 -10.51
CA ASN A 8 4.65 0.01 -9.43
C ASN A 8 4.29 1.50 -9.62
N LEU A 9 4.46 2.04 -10.84
CA LEU A 9 4.09 3.42 -11.12
C LEU A 9 2.58 3.68 -10.91
N SER A 10 1.70 2.74 -11.27
CA SER A 10 0.27 2.88 -10.99
C SER A 10 -0.05 2.80 -9.49
N CYS A 11 0.62 1.94 -8.73
CA CYS A 11 0.47 1.92 -7.27
C CYS A 11 0.92 3.23 -6.65
N LYS A 12 2.06 3.77 -7.08
CA LYS A 12 2.53 5.07 -6.64
C LYS A 12 1.50 6.15 -6.96
N ALA A 13 0.91 6.16 -8.15
CA ALA A 13 -0.13 7.13 -8.49
C ALA A 13 -1.37 7.03 -7.57
N VAL A 14 -1.77 5.82 -7.18
CA VAL A 14 -2.84 5.61 -6.19
C VAL A 14 -2.46 6.16 -4.82
N ILE A 15 -1.24 5.86 -4.34
CA ILE A 15 -0.76 6.29 -3.02
C ILE A 15 -0.59 7.81 -2.98
N ASP A 16 -0.04 8.42 -4.04
CA ASP A 16 0.19 9.87 -4.16
C ASP A 16 -1.12 10.66 -4.15
N ALA A 17 -2.22 10.02 -4.56
CA ALA A 17 -3.55 10.63 -4.53
C ALA A 17 -4.16 10.70 -3.11
N VAL A 18 -3.56 10.05 -2.11
CA VAL A 18 -4.14 9.92 -0.75
C VAL A 18 -3.17 10.23 0.38
N THR A 19 -1.86 10.23 0.13
CA THR A 19 -0.83 10.58 1.11
C THR A 19 0.37 11.17 0.40
N ASN A 20 1.12 12.02 1.09
CA ASN A 20 2.42 12.43 0.59
C ASN A 20 3.41 11.26 0.68
N ILE A 21 3.84 10.76 -0.49
CA ILE A 21 4.76 9.62 -0.61
C ILE A 21 6.13 9.93 0.02
N ASP A 22 6.53 11.20 0.11
CA ASP A 22 7.85 11.57 0.63
C ASP A 22 8.02 11.13 2.09
N TYR A 23 6.94 11.07 2.88
CA TYR A 23 6.96 10.51 4.24
C TYR A 23 7.33 9.02 4.31
N ALA A 24 7.33 8.30 3.18
CA ALA A 24 7.76 6.90 3.12
C ALA A 24 9.29 6.75 3.03
N ALA A 25 10.04 7.81 2.71
CA ALA A 25 11.50 7.76 2.65
C ALA A 25 12.12 7.56 4.05
N ASP A 26 13.29 6.90 4.13
CA ASP A 26 13.97 6.61 5.40
C ASP A 26 14.60 7.88 6.01
N ASP A 27 14.92 8.87 5.19
CA ASP A 27 15.48 10.17 5.54
C ASP A 27 14.44 11.31 5.57
N SER A 28 13.15 10.98 5.46
CA SER A 28 12.08 11.95 5.54
C SER A 28 12.00 12.57 6.93
N GLU A 29 11.55 13.82 7.02
CA GLU A 29 11.10 14.38 8.29
C GLU A 29 9.99 13.50 8.89
N GLU A 30 9.96 13.42 10.22
CA GLU A 30 8.92 12.69 10.92
C GLU A 30 7.59 13.40 10.70
N PHE A 31 6.59 12.68 10.19
CA PHE A 31 5.25 13.21 10.04
C PHE A 31 4.72 13.66 11.42
N ASP A 32 4.11 14.84 11.47
CA ASP A 32 3.45 15.36 12.65
C ASP A 32 2.03 15.80 12.28
N PRO A 33 0.99 15.09 12.76
CA PRO A 33 -0.40 15.41 12.41
C PRO A 33 -0.84 16.78 12.94
N ASP A 34 -0.22 17.30 13.99
CA ASP A 34 -0.54 18.62 14.54
C ASP A 34 -0.04 19.76 13.62
N ILE A 35 0.97 19.49 12.79
CA ILE A 35 1.60 20.47 11.89
C ILE A 35 1.14 20.27 10.44
N SER A 36 1.13 19.02 9.98
CA SER A 36 0.92 18.65 8.58
C SER A 36 -0.55 18.34 8.26
N GLY A 37 -1.42 18.30 9.27
CA GLY A 37 -2.84 17.97 9.14
C GLY A 37 -3.11 16.47 9.10
N HIS A 38 -4.34 16.11 8.76
CA HIS A 38 -4.83 14.74 8.86
C HIS A 38 -4.45 13.90 7.63
N ASP A 39 -3.56 12.93 7.80
CA ASP A 39 -3.18 11.91 6.79
C ASP A 39 -3.09 10.55 7.46
N VAL A 40 -4.08 9.70 7.19
CA VAL A 40 -4.22 8.39 7.83
C VAL A 40 -3.05 7.44 7.51
N ILE A 41 -2.53 7.47 6.28
CA ILE A 41 -1.42 6.60 5.89
C ILE A 41 -0.12 7.11 6.53
N ALA A 42 0.10 8.42 6.57
CA ALA A 42 1.27 9.00 7.23
C ALA A 42 1.25 8.75 8.75
N SER A 43 0.09 8.89 9.40
CA SER A 43 -0.10 8.57 10.82
C SER A 43 0.25 7.11 11.13
N ILE A 44 -0.35 6.13 10.43
CA ILE A 44 -0.06 4.72 10.71
C ILE A 44 1.40 4.37 10.41
N ARG A 45 1.98 4.98 9.37
CA ARG A 45 3.40 4.81 9.02
C ARG A 45 4.31 5.31 10.14
N ALA A 46 4.05 6.51 10.64
CA ALA A 46 4.81 7.11 11.73
C ALA A 46 4.68 6.27 13.01
N LEU A 47 3.47 5.82 13.35
CA LEU A 47 3.24 4.92 14.49
C LEU A 47 4.02 3.61 14.37
N VAL A 48 3.96 2.95 13.21
CA VAL A 48 4.69 1.70 12.95
C VAL A 48 6.20 1.93 13.07
N ARG A 49 6.73 3.03 12.52
CA ARG A 49 8.15 3.39 12.65
C ARG A 49 8.52 3.62 14.12
N GLY A 50 7.70 4.37 14.85
CA GLY A 50 7.87 4.67 16.27
C GLY A 50 7.92 3.41 17.13
N ILE A 51 6.99 2.47 16.93
CA ILE A 51 6.99 1.19 17.66
C ILE A 51 8.22 0.36 17.29
N ARG A 52 8.58 0.29 16.01
CA ARG A 52 9.66 -0.58 15.53
C ARG A 52 11.07 -0.09 15.83
N SER A 53 11.27 1.21 16.01
CA SER A 53 12.59 1.81 16.23
C SER A 53 13.17 1.49 17.61
N SER A 54 12.34 1.14 18.59
CA SER A 54 12.76 0.83 19.96
C SER A 54 12.60 -0.65 20.30
N SER A 55 13.63 -1.25 20.91
CA SER A 55 13.53 -2.62 21.45
C SER A 55 12.49 -2.72 22.56
N LEU A 56 12.42 -1.72 23.45
CA LEU A 56 11.45 -1.66 24.55
C LEU A 56 10.02 -1.57 24.02
N ARG A 57 9.77 -0.75 23.00
CA ARG A 57 8.43 -0.62 22.38
C ARG A 57 8.02 -1.92 21.70
N ARG A 58 8.93 -2.58 20.98
CA ARG A 58 8.68 -3.91 20.38
C ARG A 58 8.42 -5.00 21.42
N GLN A 59 9.15 -4.98 22.52
CA GLN A 59 8.92 -5.92 23.61
C GLN A 59 7.54 -5.72 24.22
N LEU A 60 7.17 -4.48 24.56
CA LEU A 60 5.83 -4.18 25.07
C LEU A 60 4.73 -4.62 24.09
N PHE A 61 4.92 -4.37 22.80
CA PHE A 61 3.96 -4.77 21.78
C PHE A 61 3.81 -6.30 21.69
N SER A 62 4.91 -7.05 21.79
CA SER A 62 4.91 -8.52 21.85
C SER A 62 4.20 -9.03 23.11
N GLU A 63 4.48 -8.44 24.29
CA GLU A 63 3.78 -8.75 25.55
C GLU A 63 2.26 -8.52 25.43
N ILE A 64 1.85 -7.45 24.73
CA ILE A 64 0.42 -7.18 24.47
C ILE A 64 -0.19 -8.27 23.59
N LEU A 65 0.49 -8.70 22.52
CA LEU A 65 0.02 -9.78 21.65
C LEU A 65 -0.11 -11.11 22.40
N GLU A 66 0.86 -11.43 23.25
CA GLU A 66 0.83 -12.62 24.11
C GLU A 66 -0.39 -12.58 25.05
N ASN A 67 -0.62 -11.44 25.71
CA ASN A 67 -1.77 -11.25 26.60
C ASN A 67 -3.12 -11.31 25.87
N LEU A 68 -3.15 -10.95 24.58
CA LEU A 68 -4.31 -11.10 23.70
C LEU A 68 -4.51 -12.54 23.19
N GLY A 69 -3.56 -13.45 23.44
CA GLY A 69 -3.58 -14.78 22.83
C GLY A 69 -3.40 -14.75 21.31
N GLN A 70 -2.85 -13.66 20.77
CA GLN A 70 -2.60 -13.49 19.35
C GLN A 70 -1.20 -13.98 18.98
N LYS A 71 -1.01 -14.34 17.70
CA LYS A 71 0.33 -14.67 17.20
C LYS A 71 1.24 -13.45 17.32
N ASP A 72 2.45 -13.64 17.82
CA ASP A 72 3.48 -12.59 17.90
C ASP A 72 3.94 -12.17 16.50
N LEU A 73 3.19 -11.24 15.92
CA LEU A 73 3.41 -10.66 14.61
C LEU A 73 3.97 -9.26 14.77
N GLN A 74 5.14 -9.02 14.19
CA GLN A 74 5.68 -7.65 14.11
C GLN A 74 4.84 -6.81 13.13
N LEU A 75 4.64 -5.53 13.45
CA LEU A 75 4.17 -4.53 12.48
C LEU A 75 5.11 -4.48 11.27
N LEU A 76 4.62 -4.19 10.06
CA LEU A 76 5.45 -4.15 8.84
C LEU A 76 5.73 -2.72 8.41
N ARG A 77 7.00 -2.39 8.13
CA ARG A 77 7.36 -1.04 7.66
C ARG A 77 6.98 -0.84 6.20
N ASP A 78 6.51 0.35 5.89
CA ASP A 78 6.46 0.87 4.53
C ASP A 78 7.88 1.18 4.02
N VAL A 79 8.16 0.84 2.77
CA VAL A 79 9.47 0.94 2.13
C VAL A 79 9.27 1.44 0.70
N THR A 80 9.71 2.67 0.42
CA THR A 80 9.49 3.38 -0.87
C THR A 80 9.93 2.60 -2.11
N THR A 81 10.97 1.76 -1.97
CA THR A 81 11.50 0.95 -3.07
C THR A 81 10.68 -0.31 -3.35
N ARG A 82 9.83 -0.73 -2.41
CA ARG A 82 8.99 -1.93 -2.51
C ARG A 82 7.53 -1.53 -2.59
N TRP A 83 7.00 -1.52 -3.79
CA TRP A 83 5.65 -1.07 -4.15
C TRP A 83 4.46 -1.78 -3.49
N SER A 84 4.66 -2.95 -2.89
CA SER A 84 3.65 -3.65 -2.07
C SER A 84 3.77 -3.36 -0.57
N SER A 85 4.77 -2.60 -0.13
CA SER A 85 5.05 -2.40 1.30
C SER A 85 3.98 -1.58 2.01
N THR A 86 3.43 -0.55 1.36
CA THR A 86 2.31 0.24 1.91
C THR A 86 1.08 -0.64 2.14
N PHE A 87 0.71 -1.48 1.18
CA PHE A 87 -0.36 -2.48 1.34
C PHE A 87 -0.09 -3.40 2.53
N LEU A 88 1.11 -4.00 2.60
CA LEU A 88 1.47 -4.94 3.67
C LEU A 88 1.51 -4.28 5.06
N MET A 89 1.92 -3.01 5.14
CA MET A 89 1.87 -2.21 6.36
C MET A 89 0.43 -2.04 6.83
N ILE A 90 -0.46 -1.57 5.94
CA ILE A 90 -1.87 -1.32 6.25
C ILE A 90 -2.57 -2.64 6.64
N ASP A 91 -2.39 -3.69 5.84
CA ASP A 91 -2.99 -5.01 6.09
C ASP A 91 -2.55 -5.56 7.47
N ARG A 92 -1.25 -5.46 7.80
CA ARG A 92 -0.74 -5.86 9.11
C ARG A 92 -1.29 -4.98 10.23
N ALA A 93 -1.38 -3.67 10.03
CA ALA A 93 -1.89 -2.74 11.03
C ALA A 93 -3.36 -3.02 11.36
N ILE A 94 -4.19 -3.29 10.35
CA ILE A 94 -5.61 -3.65 10.54
C ILE A 94 -5.74 -4.96 11.31
N ILE A 95 -4.96 -6.00 10.96
CA ILE A 95 -4.94 -7.28 11.70
C ILE A 95 -4.58 -7.06 13.18
N LEU A 96 -3.68 -6.12 13.46
CA LEU A 96 -3.16 -5.85 14.80
C LEU A 96 -3.79 -4.62 15.48
N ARG A 97 -4.95 -4.14 14.99
CA ARG A 97 -5.61 -2.93 15.50
C ARG A 97 -5.80 -2.96 17.01
N GLU A 98 -6.31 -4.06 17.56
CA GLU A 98 -6.52 -4.17 19.02
C GLU A 98 -5.20 -4.06 19.81
N ALA A 99 -4.13 -4.68 19.31
CA ALA A 99 -2.82 -4.59 19.96
C ALA A 99 -2.24 -3.17 19.88
N ILE A 100 -2.46 -2.46 18.76
CA ILE A 100 -2.07 -1.07 18.58
C ILE A 100 -2.81 -0.17 19.58
N GLU A 101 -4.14 -0.30 19.70
CA GLU A 101 -4.93 0.50 20.64
C GLU A 101 -4.52 0.23 22.09
N ARG A 102 -4.25 -1.02 22.46
CA ARG A 102 -3.74 -1.36 23.82
C ARG A 102 -2.34 -0.82 24.07
N PHE A 103 -1.49 -0.81 23.06
CA PHE A 103 -0.14 -0.24 23.15
C PHE A 103 -0.20 1.26 23.44
N LEU A 104 -1.05 1.99 22.70
CA LEU A 104 -1.30 3.42 22.89
C LEU A 104 -1.92 3.70 24.27
N ALA A 105 -2.93 2.92 24.67
CA ALA A 105 -3.57 3.03 25.98
C ALA A 105 -2.66 2.71 27.18
N SER A 106 -1.50 2.06 26.98
CA SER A 106 -0.55 1.76 28.07
C SER A 106 0.09 3.01 28.69
N GLN A 107 0.02 4.16 27.99
CA GLN A 107 0.62 5.43 28.39
C GLN A 107 2.13 5.39 28.68
N ARG A 108 2.84 4.31 28.31
CA ARG A 108 4.31 4.20 28.49
C ARG A 108 5.10 5.01 27.46
N PHE A 109 4.48 5.31 26.32
CA PHE A 109 5.08 6.00 25.17
C PHE A 109 4.09 7.04 24.61
N GLN A 110 3.71 8.02 25.45
CA GLN A 110 2.68 9.03 25.15
C GLN A 110 3.01 9.88 23.92
N GLU A 111 4.29 10.01 23.56
CA GLU A 111 4.74 10.69 22.36
C GLU A 111 4.21 10.06 21.05
N LEU A 112 3.75 8.80 21.10
CA LEU A 112 3.14 8.10 19.96
C LEU A 112 1.61 8.26 19.91
N GLU A 113 0.98 8.79 20.96
CA GLU A 113 -0.48 8.98 21.02
C GLU A 113 -0.97 9.98 19.96
N LYS A 114 -0.12 10.93 19.56
CA LYS A 114 -0.43 11.87 18.47
C LYS A 114 -0.72 11.17 17.13
N TYR A 115 -0.26 9.93 16.94
CA TYR A 115 -0.51 9.14 15.74
C TYR A 115 -1.74 8.25 15.83
N ARG A 116 -2.51 8.34 16.92
CA ARG A 116 -3.69 7.51 17.11
C ARG A 116 -4.72 7.77 16.03
N LEU A 117 -5.30 6.68 15.54
CA LEU A 117 -6.32 6.69 14.50
C LEU A 117 -7.70 6.56 15.12
N GLU A 118 -8.66 7.35 14.64
CA GLU A 118 -10.07 7.21 14.98
C GLU A 118 -10.73 6.04 14.24
N ASP A 119 -11.91 5.62 14.65
CA ASP A 119 -12.62 4.51 14.00
C ASP A 119 -12.88 4.78 12.50
N SER A 120 -13.17 6.03 12.12
CA SER A 120 -13.31 6.45 10.73
C SER A 120 -12.01 6.37 9.93
N ASP A 121 -10.87 6.53 10.60
CA ASP A 121 -9.56 6.43 9.97
C ASP A 121 -9.23 4.98 9.66
N TRP A 122 -9.57 4.08 10.60
CA TRP A 122 -9.47 2.64 10.37
C TRP A 122 -10.36 2.17 9.21
N ASP A 123 -11.57 2.71 9.11
CA ASP A 123 -12.45 2.44 7.96
C ASP A 123 -11.83 2.94 6.66
N THR A 124 -11.23 4.13 6.68
CA THR A 124 -10.51 4.71 5.54
C THR A 124 -9.28 3.87 5.14
N LEU A 125 -8.52 3.36 6.11
CA LEU A 125 -7.43 2.42 5.87
C LEU A 125 -7.91 1.14 5.19
N ASP A 126 -9.07 0.59 5.59
CA ASP A 126 -9.60 -0.61 4.94
C ASP A 126 -9.97 -0.35 3.47
N LEU A 127 -10.52 0.83 3.17
CA LEU A 127 -10.74 1.25 1.78
C LEU A 127 -9.44 1.29 0.98
N TYR A 128 -8.38 1.88 1.53
CA TYR A 128 -7.06 1.91 0.88
C TYR A 128 -6.46 0.50 0.74
N ARG A 129 -6.62 -0.35 1.75
CA ARG A 129 -6.21 -1.77 1.69
C ARG A 129 -6.86 -2.46 0.50
N ARG A 130 -8.18 -2.33 0.31
CA ARG A 130 -8.92 -2.94 -0.80
C ARG A 130 -8.44 -2.44 -2.17
N VAL A 131 -8.12 -1.15 -2.30
CA VAL A 131 -7.60 -0.59 -3.56
C VAL A 131 -6.21 -1.13 -3.88
N LEU A 132 -5.32 -1.16 -2.89
CA LEU A 132 -3.92 -1.60 -3.03
C LEU A 132 -3.77 -3.13 -3.09
N GLU A 133 -4.76 -3.89 -2.62
CA GLU A 133 -4.81 -5.35 -2.73
C GLU A 133 -4.80 -5.80 -4.19
N VAL A 134 -5.49 -5.07 -5.08
CA VAL A 134 -5.57 -5.41 -6.50
C VAL A 134 -4.17 -5.57 -7.11
N PRO A 135 -3.32 -4.53 -7.19
CA PRO A 135 -1.99 -4.69 -7.77
C PRO A 135 -1.10 -5.64 -6.95
N HIS A 136 -1.30 -5.75 -5.63
CA HIS A 136 -0.56 -6.71 -4.81
C HIS A 136 -0.85 -8.16 -5.22
N ALA A 137 -2.12 -8.53 -5.39
CA ALA A 137 -2.53 -9.87 -5.81
C ALA A 137 -1.98 -10.21 -7.20
N PHE A 138 -2.00 -9.26 -8.13
CA PHE A 138 -1.37 -9.42 -9.45
C PHE A 138 0.13 -9.65 -9.34
N GLN A 139 0.83 -8.89 -8.49
CA GLN A 139 2.26 -9.09 -8.22
C GLN A 139 2.55 -10.49 -7.68
N GLN A 140 1.74 -10.99 -6.73
CA GLN A 140 1.92 -12.35 -6.19
C GLN A 140 1.74 -13.41 -7.28
N LYS A 141 0.69 -13.28 -8.10
CA LYS A 141 0.42 -14.21 -9.20
C LYS A 141 1.59 -14.28 -10.19
N LEU A 142 2.11 -13.13 -10.60
CA LEU A 142 3.24 -13.05 -11.53
C LEU A 142 4.55 -13.54 -10.93
N SER A 143 4.77 -13.32 -9.63
CA SER A 143 5.97 -13.81 -8.95
C SER A 143 5.99 -15.35 -8.87
N ALA A 144 4.83 -16.01 -9.01
CA ALA A 144 4.71 -17.46 -9.05
C ALA A 144 4.93 -18.05 -10.46
N GLU A 145 4.87 -17.23 -11.51
CA GLU A 145 5.08 -17.68 -12.89
C GLU A 145 6.57 -17.88 -13.19
N LYS A 146 6.94 -19.08 -13.65
CA LYS A 146 8.35 -19.43 -13.95
C LYS A 146 8.89 -18.74 -15.22
N THR A 147 8.02 -18.19 -16.06
CA THR A 147 8.36 -17.55 -17.33
C THR A 147 7.46 -16.32 -17.53
N PRO A 148 7.86 -15.13 -17.07
CA PRO A 148 7.13 -13.91 -17.39
C PRO A 148 7.29 -13.63 -18.88
N THR A 149 6.28 -14.00 -19.68
CA THR A 149 6.28 -13.74 -21.12
C THR A 149 5.77 -12.32 -21.37
N LEU A 150 6.49 -11.61 -22.24
CA LEU A 150 6.17 -10.26 -22.69
C LEU A 150 4.73 -10.15 -23.24
N SER A 151 4.19 -11.25 -23.80
CA SER A 151 2.83 -11.36 -24.32
C SER A 151 1.74 -11.37 -23.25
N GLY A 152 2.05 -11.71 -21.99
CA GLY A 152 1.08 -11.69 -20.87
C GLY A 152 0.90 -10.33 -20.21
N ALA A 153 1.73 -9.34 -20.56
CA ALA A 153 1.75 -8.04 -19.92
C ALA A 153 0.49 -7.20 -20.17
N ILE A 154 0.04 -7.12 -21.43
CA ILE A 154 -1.14 -6.32 -21.80
C ILE A 154 -2.42 -6.89 -21.18
N PRO A 155 -2.73 -8.20 -21.31
CA PRO A 155 -3.90 -8.78 -20.63
C PRO A 155 -3.87 -8.59 -19.11
N SER A 156 -2.68 -8.60 -18.51
CA SER A 156 -2.52 -8.35 -17.07
C SER A 156 -2.86 -6.91 -16.69
N PHE A 157 -2.46 -5.90 -17.47
CA PHE A 157 -2.86 -4.51 -17.24
C PHE A 157 -4.37 -4.31 -17.43
N GLU A 158 -4.94 -4.88 -18.49
CA GLU A 158 -6.39 -4.84 -18.74
C GLU A 158 -7.18 -5.46 -17.58
N ALA A 159 -6.69 -6.58 -17.03
CA ALA A 159 -7.32 -7.22 -15.88
C ALA A 159 -7.24 -6.37 -14.59
N ILE A 160 -6.11 -5.67 -14.35
CA ILE A 160 -6.00 -4.70 -13.24
C ILE A 160 -7.01 -3.55 -13.44
N ILE A 161 -7.02 -2.95 -14.63
CA ILE A 161 -7.93 -1.85 -14.97
C ILE A 161 -9.38 -2.29 -14.80
N ALA A 162 -9.76 -3.45 -15.31
CA ALA A 162 -11.10 -4.00 -15.18
C ALA A 162 -11.49 -4.20 -13.71
N ARG A 163 -10.61 -4.78 -12.89
CA ARG A 163 -10.89 -4.97 -11.46
C ARG A 163 -11.06 -3.63 -10.74
N TRP A 164 -10.22 -2.65 -11.06
CA TRP A 164 -10.33 -1.30 -10.51
C TRP A 164 -11.59 -0.58 -10.95
N LYS A 165 -12.03 -0.69 -12.22
CA LYS A 165 -13.31 -0.15 -12.71
C LYS A 165 -14.51 -0.77 -11.97
N THR A 166 -14.48 -2.07 -11.71
CA THR A 166 -15.48 -2.73 -10.84
C THR A 166 -15.43 -2.15 -9.43
N LEU A 167 -14.24 -1.99 -8.85
CA LEU A 167 -14.06 -1.43 -7.52
C LEU A 167 -14.54 0.04 -7.41
N GLN A 168 -14.40 0.85 -8.47
CA GLN A 168 -14.97 2.20 -8.52
C GLN A 168 -16.52 2.21 -8.44
N SER A 169 -17.15 1.11 -8.85
CA SER A 169 -18.60 0.93 -8.74
C SER A 169 -19.00 0.43 -7.34
N GLU A 170 -18.20 -0.46 -6.75
CA GLU A 170 -18.38 -0.96 -5.38
C GLU A 170 -18.10 0.11 -4.31
N ILE A 171 -17.12 0.99 -4.56
CA ILE A 171 -16.63 2.01 -3.61
C ILE A 171 -16.53 3.38 -4.31
N PRO A 172 -17.66 4.08 -4.52
CA PRO A 172 -17.67 5.34 -5.27
C PRO A 172 -16.79 6.44 -4.68
N VAL A 173 -16.59 6.46 -3.35
CA VAL A 173 -15.72 7.43 -2.67
C VAL A 173 -14.25 7.30 -3.11
N MET A 174 -13.80 6.10 -3.47
CA MET A 174 -12.44 5.84 -3.94
C MET A 174 -12.26 6.05 -5.45
N ARG A 175 -13.30 6.51 -6.17
CA ARG A 175 -13.25 6.61 -7.64
C ARG A 175 -12.07 7.44 -8.13
N ARG A 176 -11.84 8.63 -7.54
CA ARG A 176 -10.75 9.53 -7.94
C ARG A 176 -9.38 8.92 -7.67
N VAL A 177 -9.22 8.29 -6.52
CA VAL A 177 -7.98 7.61 -6.10
C VAL A 177 -7.65 6.46 -7.04
N ILE A 178 -8.64 5.61 -7.33
CA ILE A 178 -8.50 4.50 -8.26
C ILE A 178 -8.21 5.00 -9.68
N GLN A 179 -8.84 6.11 -10.09
CA GLN A 179 -8.64 6.68 -11.42
C GLN A 179 -7.18 7.09 -11.67
N ALA A 180 -6.51 7.68 -10.67
CA ALA A 180 -5.09 8.03 -10.79
C ALA A 180 -4.21 6.80 -11.13
N GLY A 181 -4.54 5.63 -10.57
CA GLY A 181 -3.90 4.36 -10.91
C GLY A 181 -4.22 3.88 -12.33
N ILE A 182 -5.50 3.95 -12.73
CA ILE A 182 -5.98 3.57 -14.06
C ILE A 182 -5.30 4.42 -15.14
N ASP A 183 -5.30 5.74 -15.00
CA ASP A 183 -4.73 6.68 -15.97
C ASP A 183 -3.24 6.35 -16.24
N LYS A 184 -2.52 5.90 -15.20
CA LYS A 184 -1.12 5.51 -15.32
C LYS A 184 -0.91 4.25 -16.14
N LEU A 185 -1.80 3.26 -16.00
CA LEU A 185 -1.78 2.03 -16.79
C LEU A 185 -2.22 2.29 -18.23
N GLU A 186 -3.29 3.06 -18.42
CA GLU A 186 -3.84 3.41 -19.74
C GLU A 186 -2.83 4.20 -20.58
N SER A 187 -2.18 5.21 -19.99
CA SER A 187 -1.09 5.96 -20.64
C SER A 187 0.06 5.06 -21.10
N TYR A 188 0.38 3.98 -20.36
CA TYR A 188 1.40 3.04 -20.78
C TYR A 188 0.93 2.12 -21.91
N THR A 189 -0.31 1.60 -21.83
CA THR A 189 -0.87 0.75 -22.88
C THR A 189 -1.03 1.49 -24.20
N GLU A 190 -1.45 2.76 -24.18
CA GLU A 190 -1.54 3.60 -25.38
C GLU A 190 -0.16 3.78 -26.01
N ARG A 191 0.86 4.13 -25.22
CA ARG A 191 2.23 4.26 -25.72
C ARG A 191 2.75 2.97 -26.37
N LEU A 192 2.42 1.80 -25.83
CA LEU A 192 2.80 0.53 -26.45
C LEU A 192 2.08 0.25 -27.78
N GLN A 193 0.87 0.78 -27.96
CA GLN A 193 0.10 0.64 -29.20
C GLN A 193 0.58 1.62 -30.29
N PHE A 194 0.94 2.86 -29.92
CA PHE A 194 1.39 3.89 -30.85
C PHE A 194 2.88 3.83 -31.16
N ASP A 195 3.73 3.56 -30.17
CA ASP A 195 5.14 3.25 -30.38
C ASP A 195 5.21 1.79 -30.81
N THR A 196 5.09 1.48 -32.12
CA THR A 196 5.31 0.14 -32.66
C THR A 196 6.70 -0.37 -32.25
N VAL A 197 6.79 -1.02 -31.10
CA VAL A 197 7.98 -1.77 -30.69
C VAL A 197 7.80 -3.15 -31.33
N PRO A 198 8.53 -3.48 -32.40
CA PRO A 198 8.27 -4.70 -33.18
C PRO A 198 8.30 -5.97 -32.34
N ALA A 199 9.06 -5.97 -31.24
CA ALA A 199 9.17 -7.08 -30.30
C ALA A 199 7.84 -7.44 -29.59
N TYR A 200 6.95 -6.48 -29.30
CA TYR A 200 5.67 -6.77 -28.64
C TYR A 200 4.63 -7.28 -29.63
N THR A 201 4.51 -6.64 -30.80
CA THR A 201 3.60 -7.09 -31.87
C THR A 201 3.97 -8.49 -32.37
N LEU A 202 5.27 -8.78 -32.51
CA LEU A 202 5.75 -10.11 -32.93
C LEU A 202 5.57 -11.20 -31.84
N ALA A 203 5.57 -10.83 -30.56
CA ALA A 203 5.34 -11.77 -29.46
C ALA A 203 3.85 -12.09 -29.22
N MET A 204 2.95 -11.19 -29.65
CA MET A 204 1.49 -11.34 -29.52
C MET A 204 0.86 -12.12 -30.68
N CYS A 205 1.56 -12.30 -31.81
CA CYS A 205 1.08 -13.04 -32.99
C CYS A 205 1.40 -14.56 -32.96
N LYS A 206 1.52 -15.18 -31.79
CA LYS A 206 1.68 -16.63 -31.66
C LYS A 206 0.57 -17.27 -30.86
#